data_AF-A0A928S5H2-F1
#
_entry.id   AF-A0A928S5H2-F1
#
_cell.length_a   1.000
_cell.length_b   1.000
_cell.length_c   1.000
_cell.angle_alpha   90.00
_cell.angle_beta   90.00
_cell.angle_gamma   90.00
#
_symmetry.space_group_name_H-M   'P 1'
#
loop_
_entity.id
_entity.type
_entity.pdbx_description
1 polymer ?
#
loop_
_entity_poly.entity_id
_entity_poly.type
_entity_poly.pdbx_seq_one_letter_code
_entity_poly.pdbx_strand_id
1 'polypeptide(L)'
;MKRILIADDLAIVREPIEIALRHAGYETLAARDGREALKLAQQHRPDLVILDVEMPNMSGLECLRVMRTLEDTRHIPVIILTVHAERSTVQQIVACGVAGYLLKGRFSFPELLAKIKALLEAAPVHVSEPSPGDFAAAPSPRCEADDAPAIPAPKRRPEVLERIAEETSLRAIPPVLHHILSLVNNRSTTLDEIAQVVRQDQALAVRILKFANSSFFRSEKRAETLLDAVHRIGLSSIGNIVAALVTMEQFTSAERSGLVPQYFWEHSLAVGAVAEEIGQAVQLEAVDQEMLFLAGLMHDVGRMLLATAYPEEYGVLLEVAPRQRASLGALERRVFRVTHAEATRHALISWKLASAVATAASLHDGTIDELRRAGSPGKTGMIVALADRLTHALIIGHSGDGTLLPIRECARAVGITEEALQRVADRIVERMQDQIFFYASREYQPMAGTVAEQLAARVAGAPTVSVRASTPGFDPLAHFFRRLGWMTGGAPDVEIVSASSRSECDRLVKEAVDARSRTGHACPMLVCAWAPLEGGFTPPPERPFRMIEGVIRYEDVVDAVATLIGQKKSAVEPVAV
;
A
#
# COMPACT_ATOMS: atom_id res chain seq x y z
N MET A 1 11.18 -36.55 -20.14
CA MET A 1 10.25 -35.50 -19.68
C MET A 1 11.12 -34.35 -19.20
N LYS A 2 10.85 -33.11 -19.61
CA LYS A 2 11.67 -31.96 -19.20
C LYS A 2 11.39 -31.64 -17.73
N ARG A 3 12.44 -31.33 -16.96
CA ARG A 3 12.39 -31.10 -15.52
C ARG A 3 12.56 -29.63 -15.19
N ILE A 4 11.66 -29.09 -14.37
CA ILE A 4 11.66 -27.68 -13.96
C ILE A 4 11.80 -27.59 -12.46
N LEU A 5 12.78 -26.84 -11.98
CA LEU A 5 12.92 -26.51 -10.55
C LEU A 5 12.21 -25.20 -10.27
N ILE A 6 11.33 -25.17 -9.28
CA ILE A 6 10.66 -23.96 -8.78
C ILE A 6 11.16 -23.68 -7.37
N ALA A 7 11.72 -22.50 -7.17
CA ALA A 7 12.24 -22.03 -5.89
C ALA A 7 11.53 -20.75 -5.50
N ASP A 8 10.75 -20.83 -4.43
CA ASP A 8 9.94 -19.75 -3.86
C ASP A 8 9.68 -20.12 -2.40
N ASP A 9 9.78 -19.20 -1.45
CA ASP A 9 9.59 -19.52 -0.03
C ASP A 9 8.09 -19.68 0.32
N LEU A 10 7.21 -19.03 -0.44
CA LEU A 10 5.77 -19.08 -0.28
C LEU A 10 5.18 -20.29 -1.01
N ALA A 11 4.72 -21.27 -0.24
CA ALA A 11 4.04 -22.46 -0.78
C ALA A 11 2.83 -22.10 -1.66
N ILE A 12 2.11 -21.02 -1.33
CA ILE A 12 0.94 -20.54 -2.09
C ILE A 12 1.29 -20.08 -3.52
N VAL A 13 2.54 -19.67 -3.78
CA VAL A 13 3.01 -19.34 -5.13
C VAL A 13 3.59 -20.59 -5.81
N ARG A 14 4.38 -21.37 -5.08
CA ARG A 14 5.08 -22.55 -5.58
C ARG A 14 4.13 -23.68 -6.01
N GLU A 15 3.15 -24.03 -5.18
CA GLU A 15 2.29 -25.20 -5.39
C GLU A 15 1.37 -25.09 -6.62
N PRO A 16 0.69 -23.95 -6.89
CA PRO A 16 -0.11 -23.80 -8.11
C PRO A 16 0.73 -23.91 -9.38
N ILE A 17 1.95 -23.35 -9.38
CA ILE A 17 2.88 -23.45 -10.50
C ILE A 17 3.31 -24.91 -10.70
N GLU A 18 3.65 -25.63 -9.63
CA GLU A 18 3.98 -27.05 -9.70
C GLU A 18 2.84 -27.88 -10.31
N ILE A 19 1.62 -27.71 -9.81
CA ILE A 19 0.42 -28.43 -10.28
C ILE A 19 0.19 -28.15 -11.76
N ALA A 20 0.24 -26.88 -12.15
CA ALA A 20 -0.04 -26.49 -13.53
C ALA A 20 1.06 -26.96 -14.51
N LEU A 21 2.33 -26.96 -14.10
CA LEU A 21 3.43 -27.52 -14.91
C LEU A 21 3.37 -29.04 -15.03
N ARG A 22 2.98 -29.76 -13.96
CA ARG A 22 2.74 -31.21 -14.02
C ARG A 22 1.62 -31.55 -15.01
N HIS A 23 0.51 -30.82 -14.97
CA HIS A 23 -0.57 -30.96 -15.95
C HIS A 23 -0.13 -30.65 -17.39
N ALA A 24 0.82 -29.72 -17.56
CA ALA A 24 1.40 -29.39 -18.86
C ALA A 24 2.47 -30.40 -19.34
N GLY A 25 2.74 -31.47 -18.58
CA GLY A 25 3.64 -32.56 -18.97
C GLY A 25 5.10 -32.38 -18.56
N TYR A 26 5.38 -31.55 -17.55
CA TYR A 26 6.72 -31.39 -16.98
C TYR A 26 6.89 -32.16 -15.66
N GLU A 27 8.12 -32.59 -15.38
CA GLU A 27 8.50 -33.02 -14.04
C GLU A 27 8.89 -31.78 -13.22
N THR A 28 8.45 -31.67 -11.96
CA THR A 28 8.75 -30.51 -11.13
C THR A 28 9.55 -30.88 -9.88
N LEU A 29 10.52 -30.03 -9.54
CA LEU A 29 11.21 -30.00 -8.26
C LEU A 29 10.83 -28.70 -7.53
N ALA A 30 10.79 -28.74 -6.21
CA ALA A 30 10.39 -27.61 -5.38
C ALA A 30 11.46 -27.30 -4.35
N ALA A 31 11.81 -26.02 -4.20
CA ALA A 31 12.69 -25.50 -3.17
C ALA A 31 12.02 -24.34 -2.42
N ARG A 32 12.34 -24.20 -1.14
CA ARG A 32 11.81 -23.15 -0.24
C ARG A 32 12.77 -21.98 -0.04
N ASP A 33 14.02 -22.12 -0.49
CA ASP A 33 15.02 -21.06 -0.49
C ASP A 33 16.10 -21.28 -1.55
N GLY A 34 17.00 -20.31 -1.72
CA GLY A 34 18.10 -20.39 -2.68
C GLY A 34 19.12 -21.50 -2.38
N ARG A 35 19.30 -21.91 -1.12
CA ARG A 35 20.26 -22.99 -0.77
C ARG A 35 19.73 -24.35 -1.20
N GLU A 36 18.45 -24.60 -0.91
CA GLU A 36 17.75 -25.79 -1.36
C GLU A 36 17.67 -25.82 -2.89
N ALA A 37 17.37 -24.68 -3.53
CA ALA A 37 17.34 -24.55 -4.98
C ALA A 37 18.69 -24.91 -5.61
N LEU A 38 19.79 -24.37 -5.08
CA LEU A 38 21.15 -24.65 -5.58
C LEU A 38 21.49 -26.14 -5.43
N LYS A 39 21.20 -26.73 -4.28
CA LYS A 39 21.43 -28.16 -4.02
C LYS A 39 20.66 -29.04 -5.01
N LEU A 40 19.36 -28.75 -5.21
CA LEU A 40 18.53 -29.49 -6.16
C LEU A 40 18.99 -29.29 -7.60
N ALA A 41 19.43 -28.07 -7.97
CA ALA A 41 19.95 -27.78 -9.29
C ALA A 41 21.20 -28.60 -9.61
N GLN A 42 22.13 -28.73 -8.66
CA GLN A 42 23.35 -29.56 -8.83
C GLN A 42 23.03 -31.05 -8.88
N GLN A 43 22.13 -31.53 -8.02
CA GLN A 43 21.81 -32.96 -7.90
C GLN A 43 20.99 -33.49 -9.09
N HIS A 44 20.03 -32.69 -9.57
CA HIS A 44 19.01 -33.16 -10.50
C HIS A 44 19.10 -32.53 -11.89
N ARG A 45 19.99 -31.55 -12.08
CA ARG A 45 20.28 -30.84 -13.35
C ARG A 45 19.00 -30.52 -14.13
N PRO A 46 18.11 -29.67 -13.57
CA PRO A 46 16.86 -29.32 -14.22
C PRO A 46 17.11 -28.61 -15.56
N ASP A 47 16.17 -28.75 -16.49
CA ASP A 47 16.23 -28.09 -17.80
C ASP A 47 15.92 -26.58 -17.71
N LEU A 48 15.23 -26.14 -16.66
CA LEU A 48 14.91 -24.74 -16.38
C LEU A 48 14.71 -24.51 -14.88
N VAL A 49 15.08 -23.33 -14.38
CA VAL A 49 14.76 -22.90 -13.01
C VAL A 49 13.81 -21.72 -13.04
N ILE A 50 12.74 -21.79 -12.27
CA ILE A 50 11.89 -20.67 -11.90
C ILE A 50 12.29 -20.25 -10.50
N LEU A 51 12.73 -19.01 -10.34
CA LEU A 51 13.42 -18.57 -9.14
C LEU A 51 12.80 -17.27 -8.62
N ASP A 52 12.32 -17.29 -7.39
CA ASP A 52 11.94 -16.11 -6.67
C ASP A 52 13.14 -15.27 -6.27
N VAL A 53 13.01 -13.94 -6.25
CA VAL A 53 14.08 -13.04 -5.79
C VAL A 53 14.19 -13.04 -4.26
N GLU A 54 13.07 -12.93 -3.56
CA GLU A 54 13.02 -12.68 -2.13
C GLU A 54 12.75 -13.97 -1.36
N MET A 55 13.81 -14.70 -1.02
CA MET A 55 13.71 -15.91 -0.22
C MET A 55 14.61 -15.80 1.03
N PRO A 56 14.23 -16.42 2.16
CA PRO A 56 15.05 -16.46 3.37
C PRO A 56 16.32 -17.29 3.13
N ASN A 57 17.33 -17.13 4.00
CA ASN A 57 18.63 -17.81 3.98
C ASN A 57 19.55 -17.49 2.79
N MET A 58 19.04 -17.57 1.56
CA MET A 58 19.73 -17.23 0.32
C MET A 58 18.70 -16.74 -0.69
N SER A 59 18.85 -15.49 -1.12
CA SER A 59 17.98 -14.86 -2.11
C SER A 59 18.11 -15.52 -3.48
N GLY A 60 17.13 -15.32 -4.36
CA GLY A 60 17.21 -15.79 -5.75
C GLY A 60 18.35 -15.18 -6.52
N LEU A 61 18.69 -13.91 -6.28
CA LEU A 61 19.81 -13.26 -6.97
C LEU A 61 21.15 -13.85 -6.52
N GLU A 62 21.32 -14.11 -5.23
CA GLU A 62 22.50 -14.83 -4.73
C GLU A 62 22.56 -16.25 -5.32
N CYS A 63 21.43 -16.96 -5.34
CA CYS A 63 21.33 -18.30 -5.92
C CYS A 63 21.73 -18.30 -7.41
N LEU A 64 21.18 -17.37 -8.20
CA LEU A 64 21.51 -17.21 -9.61
C LEU A 64 23.01 -16.92 -9.82
N ARG A 65 23.59 -16.02 -9.02
CA ARG A 65 25.03 -15.71 -9.10
C ARG A 65 25.88 -16.94 -8.84
N VAL A 66 25.57 -17.72 -7.81
CA VAL A 66 26.31 -18.97 -7.51
C VAL A 66 26.07 -20.01 -8.60
N MET A 67 24.86 -20.14 -9.14
CA MET A 67 24.61 -21.04 -10.25
C MET A 67 25.46 -20.71 -11.48
N ARG A 68 25.73 -19.42 -11.74
CA ARG A 68 26.55 -18.96 -12.88
C ARG A 68 28.05 -19.23 -12.70
N THR A 69 28.55 -19.44 -11.47
CA THR A 69 29.97 -19.79 -11.24
C THR A 69 30.27 -21.28 -11.31
N LEU A 70 29.24 -22.13 -11.29
CA LEU A 70 29.37 -23.58 -11.27
C LEU A 70 29.14 -24.20 -12.65
N GLU A 71 30.06 -25.06 -13.11
CA GLU A 71 30.03 -25.66 -14.44
C GLU A 71 28.71 -26.42 -14.72
N ASP A 72 28.22 -27.13 -13.71
CA ASP A 72 27.03 -27.98 -13.78
C ASP A 72 25.71 -27.19 -13.83
N THR A 73 25.70 -25.91 -13.45
CA THR A 73 24.46 -25.11 -13.37
C THR A 73 24.50 -23.82 -14.19
N ARG A 74 25.67 -23.36 -14.63
CA ARG A 74 25.85 -22.07 -15.31
C ARG A 74 25.08 -21.94 -16.62
N HIS A 75 24.75 -23.06 -17.26
CA HIS A 75 24.06 -23.12 -18.54
C HIS A 75 22.53 -23.22 -18.40
N ILE A 76 22.01 -23.46 -17.19
CA ILE A 76 20.57 -23.66 -16.99
C ILE A 76 19.84 -22.32 -17.19
N PRO A 77 18.79 -22.24 -18.03
CA PRO A 77 17.98 -21.04 -18.17
C PRO A 77 17.20 -20.80 -16.88
N VAL A 78 17.21 -19.54 -16.42
CA VAL A 78 16.49 -19.13 -15.21
C VAL A 78 15.43 -18.12 -15.60
N ILE A 79 14.19 -18.33 -15.16
CA ILE A 79 13.11 -17.35 -15.17
C ILE A 79 12.99 -16.79 -13.75
N ILE A 80 13.12 -15.48 -13.59
CA ILE A 80 12.87 -14.85 -12.30
C ILE A 80 11.38 -14.56 -12.12
N LEU A 81 10.82 -14.94 -10.98
CA LEU A 81 9.52 -14.48 -10.50
C LEU A 81 9.75 -13.44 -9.42
N THR A 82 9.27 -12.21 -9.62
CA THR A 82 9.48 -11.13 -8.64
C THR A 82 8.19 -10.35 -8.40
N VAL A 83 7.99 -9.82 -7.20
CA VAL A 83 6.92 -8.84 -6.92
C VAL A 83 7.35 -7.42 -7.31
N HIS A 84 8.66 -7.18 -7.48
CA HIS A 84 9.25 -5.87 -7.73
C HIS A 84 9.35 -5.59 -9.22
N ALA A 85 8.68 -4.52 -9.66
CA ALA A 85 8.76 -3.99 -11.02
C ALA A 85 9.82 -2.87 -11.18
N GLU A 86 10.58 -2.58 -10.13
CA GLU A 86 11.56 -1.49 -10.11
C GLU A 86 12.67 -1.71 -11.12
N ARG A 87 13.07 -0.62 -11.81
CA ARG A 87 14.07 -0.67 -12.87
C ARG A 87 15.45 -1.14 -12.38
N SER A 88 15.82 -0.80 -11.15
CA SER A 88 17.05 -1.24 -10.47
C SER A 88 17.10 -2.77 -10.32
N THR A 89 16.02 -3.37 -9.85
CA THR A 89 15.87 -4.82 -9.72
C THR A 89 15.90 -5.51 -11.07
N VAL A 90 15.20 -4.96 -12.08
CA VAL A 90 15.24 -5.47 -13.46
C VAL A 90 16.65 -5.40 -14.05
N GLN A 91 17.39 -4.31 -13.84
CA GLN A 91 18.78 -4.16 -14.30
C GLN A 91 19.72 -5.17 -13.63
N GLN A 92 19.57 -5.40 -12.31
CA GLN A 92 20.36 -6.41 -11.59
C GLN A 92 20.06 -7.84 -12.08
N ILE A 93 18.78 -8.14 -12.31
CA ILE A 93 18.31 -9.42 -12.84
C ILE A 93 18.91 -9.66 -14.24
N VAL A 94 18.87 -8.65 -15.12
CA VAL A 94 19.45 -8.73 -16.47
C VAL A 94 20.97 -8.88 -16.44
N ALA A 95 21.66 -8.12 -15.58
CA ALA A 95 23.11 -8.19 -15.42
C ALA A 95 23.61 -9.57 -14.94
N CYS A 96 22.76 -10.36 -14.26
CA CYS A 96 23.07 -11.72 -13.84
C CYS A 96 22.86 -12.79 -14.94
N GLY A 97 22.50 -12.38 -16.17
CA GLY A 97 22.32 -13.28 -17.31
C GLY A 97 21.07 -14.15 -17.18
N VAL A 98 19.96 -13.58 -16.70
CA VAL A 98 18.66 -14.29 -16.63
C VAL A 98 18.12 -14.59 -18.04
N ALA A 99 17.39 -15.69 -18.20
CA ALA A 99 16.74 -16.02 -19.47
C ALA A 99 15.40 -15.28 -19.66
N GLY A 100 14.79 -14.82 -18.56
CA GLY A 100 13.64 -13.95 -18.57
C GLY A 100 13.15 -13.64 -17.15
N TYR A 101 12.23 -12.71 -17.00
CA TYR A 101 11.54 -12.49 -15.74
C TYR A 101 10.04 -12.30 -15.97
N LEU A 102 9.28 -12.47 -14.89
CA LEU A 102 7.84 -12.29 -14.80
C LEU A 102 7.50 -11.69 -13.44
N LEU A 103 6.47 -10.85 -13.41
CA LEU A 103 6.00 -10.24 -12.17
C LEU A 103 4.93 -11.14 -11.54
N LYS A 104 5.15 -11.63 -10.32
CA LYS A 104 4.27 -12.58 -9.62
C LYS A 104 2.80 -12.14 -9.62
N GLY A 105 2.56 -10.85 -9.45
CA GLY A 105 1.21 -10.26 -9.45
C GLY A 105 0.66 -9.85 -10.83
N ARG A 106 1.39 -10.06 -11.94
CA ARG A 106 0.99 -9.61 -13.30
C ARG A 106 1.11 -10.68 -14.38
N PHE A 107 1.69 -11.85 -14.08
CA PHE A 107 1.86 -12.91 -15.07
C PHE A 107 0.66 -13.86 -15.09
N SER A 108 0.32 -14.34 -16.28
CA SER A 108 -0.67 -15.41 -16.44
C SER A 108 0.02 -16.76 -16.62
N PHE A 109 -0.60 -17.86 -16.19
CA PHE A 109 -0.02 -19.19 -16.40
C PHE A 109 0.25 -19.50 -17.90
N PRO A 110 -0.63 -19.13 -18.85
CA PRO A 110 -0.32 -19.27 -20.28
C PRO A 110 0.94 -18.50 -20.72
N GLU A 111 1.19 -17.31 -20.16
CA GLU A 111 2.39 -16.52 -20.44
C GLU A 111 3.65 -17.20 -19.88
N LEU A 112 3.59 -17.67 -18.63
CA LEU A 112 4.68 -18.44 -18.03
C LEU A 112 4.99 -19.70 -18.86
N LEU A 113 3.96 -20.44 -19.26
CA LEU A 113 4.10 -21.64 -20.07
C LEU A 113 4.68 -21.34 -21.46
N ALA A 114 4.29 -20.24 -22.09
CA ALA A 114 4.85 -19.81 -23.37
C ALA A 114 6.35 -19.48 -23.25
N LYS A 115 6.76 -18.77 -22.20
CA LYS A 115 8.18 -18.48 -21.93
C LYS A 115 8.99 -19.75 -21.65
N ILE A 116 8.44 -20.67 -20.85
CA ILE A 116 9.08 -21.97 -20.57
C ILE A 116 9.28 -22.76 -21.87
N LYS A 117 8.25 -22.86 -22.72
CA LYS A 117 8.37 -23.56 -24.01
C LYS A 117 9.42 -22.92 -24.90
N ALA A 118 9.39 -21.59 -25.05
CA ALA A 118 10.37 -20.86 -25.85
C ALA A 118 11.82 -21.09 -25.37
N LEU A 119 12.04 -21.11 -24.05
CA LEU A 119 13.38 -21.33 -23.47
C LEU A 119 13.84 -22.78 -23.55
N LEU A 120 12.92 -23.74 -23.49
CA LEU A 120 13.24 -25.17 -23.61
C LEU A 120 13.40 -25.63 -25.07
N GLU A 121 12.82 -24.89 -26.03
CA GLU A 121 12.92 -25.13 -27.48
C GLU A 121 14.11 -24.36 -28.12
N ALA A 122 14.55 -23.26 -27.53
CA ALA A 122 15.71 -22.51 -27.99
C ALA A 122 17.02 -23.30 -27.77
N ALA A 123 17.87 -23.36 -28.80
CA ALA A 123 19.24 -23.88 -28.71
C ALA A 123 20.05 -23.10 -27.65
N PRO A 124 21.02 -23.73 -26.96
CA PRO A 124 21.62 -23.20 -25.73
C PRO A 124 22.10 -21.75 -25.86
N VAL A 125 21.60 -20.90 -24.97
CA VAL A 125 21.93 -19.47 -24.90
C VAL A 125 23.43 -19.33 -24.58
N HIS A 126 24.20 -18.73 -25.49
CA HIS A 126 25.54 -18.24 -25.19
C HIS A 126 25.42 -17.06 -24.22
N VAL A 127 25.56 -17.33 -22.93
CA VAL A 127 25.78 -16.29 -21.92
C VAL A 127 27.24 -15.85 -22.06
N SER A 128 27.47 -14.61 -22.49
CA SER A 128 28.81 -14.03 -22.62
C SER A 128 29.50 -13.95 -21.24
N GLU A 129 30.72 -14.47 -21.14
CA GLU A 129 31.52 -14.43 -19.91
C GLU A 129 31.89 -12.99 -19.53
N PRO A 130 31.71 -12.57 -18.26
CA PRO A 130 32.25 -11.30 -17.77
C PRO A 130 33.77 -11.42 -17.57
N SER A 131 34.50 -10.36 -17.91
CA SER A 131 35.97 -10.35 -17.87
C SER A 131 36.49 -10.32 -16.41
N PRO A 132 37.60 -11.01 -16.07
CA PRO A 132 38.10 -11.13 -14.69
C PRO A 132 38.66 -9.84 -14.06
N GLY A 133 38.56 -8.70 -14.74
CA GLY A 133 39.07 -7.40 -14.28
C GLY A 133 38.04 -6.49 -13.61
N ASP A 134 36.74 -6.78 -13.74
CA ASP A 134 35.67 -5.88 -13.28
C ASP A 134 35.28 -6.09 -11.79
N PHE A 135 35.94 -7.03 -11.09
CA PHE A 135 35.58 -7.46 -9.74
C PHE A 135 36.53 -7.00 -8.63
N ALA A 136 37.57 -6.23 -8.95
CA ALA A 136 38.46 -5.66 -7.95
C ALA A 136 38.12 -4.17 -7.72
N ALA A 137 37.53 -3.89 -6.56
CA ALA A 137 37.22 -2.56 -6.03
C ALA A 137 36.03 -1.82 -6.69
N ALA A 138 34.84 -2.43 -6.64
CA ALA A 138 33.63 -1.63 -6.48
C ALA A 138 33.47 -1.29 -4.98
N PRO A 139 33.39 -0.01 -4.58
CA PRO A 139 33.11 0.34 -3.19
C PRO A 139 31.75 -0.24 -2.80
N SER A 140 31.59 -0.65 -1.53
CA SER A 140 30.30 -0.97 -0.94
C SER A 140 29.27 0.07 -1.38
N PRO A 141 28.10 -0.30 -1.92
CA PRO A 141 27.20 0.70 -2.45
C PRO A 141 26.71 1.54 -1.27
N ARG A 142 27.27 2.75 -1.16
CA ARG A 142 26.47 3.87 -0.74
C ARG A 142 25.35 3.94 -1.79
N CYS A 143 24.10 3.79 -1.37
CA CYS A 143 22.98 4.22 -2.20
C CYS A 143 23.18 5.71 -2.47
N GLU A 144 23.79 6.05 -3.59
CA GLU A 144 23.81 7.39 -4.11
C GLU A 144 22.42 7.67 -4.71
N ALA A 145 21.88 8.83 -4.40
CA ALA A 145 20.50 9.23 -4.66
C ALA A 145 20.17 9.47 -6.16
N ASP A 146 21.04 9.07 -7.08
CA ASP A 146 21.08 9.59 -8.47
C ASP A 146 20.53 8.65 -9.57
N ASP A 147 20.11 7.41 -9.25
CA ASP A 147 19.52 6.48 -10.25
C ASP A 147 17.97 6.57 -10.36
N ALA A 148 17.35 7.61 -9.81
CA ALA A 148 15.90 7.81 -9.94
C ALA A 148 15.51 8.08 -11.41
N PRO A 149 14.43 7.45 -11.93
CA PRO A 149 13.95 7.77 -13.27
C PRO A 149 13.65 9.27 -13.38
N ALA A 150 14.02 9.86 -14.51
CA ALA A 150 13.81 11.28 -14.74
C ALA A 150 12.30 11.61 -14.66
N ILE A 151 11.96 12.66 -13.92
CA ILE A 151 10.57 13.13 -13.79
C ILE A 151 10.03 13.46 -15.19
N PRO A 152 8.85 12.93 -15.59
CA PRO A 152 8.29 13.17 -16.91
C PRO A 152 8.07 14.66 -17.22
N ALA A 153 8.05 14.99 -18.51
CA ALA A 153 7.76 16.34 -18.97
C ALA A 153 6.32 16.77 -18.59
N PRO A 154 6.11 18.05 -18.26
CA PRO A 154 4.79 18.54 -17.86
C PRO A 154 3.79 18.47 -19.03
N LYS A 155 2.61 17.91 -18.75
CA LYS A 155 1.45 17.87 -19.64
C LYS A 155 0.60 19.12 -19.51
N ARG A 156 -0.33 19.30 -20.45
CA ARG A 156 -1.29 20.41 -20.43
C ARG A 156 -2.53 20.01 -19.62
N ARG A 157 -2.97 20.90 -18.74
CA ARG A 157 -4.14 20.66 -17.88
C ARG A 157 -5.41 20.26 -18.65
N PRO A 158 -5.81 20.94 -19.75
CA PRO A 158 -7.02 20.55 -20.49
C PRO A 158 -6.94 19.13 -21.05
N GLU A 159 -5.80 18.76 -21.61
CA GLU A 159 -5.54 17.43 -22.18
C GLU A 159 -5.62 16.33 -21.12
N VAL A 160 -5.09 16.58 -19.92
CA VAL A 160 -5.20 15.63 -18.80
C VAL A 160 -6.65 15.46 -18.36
N LEU A 161 -7.41 16.55 -18.21
CA LEU A 161 -8.82 16.47 -17.81
C LEU A 161 -9.68 15.81 -18.88
N GLU A 162 -9.45 16.10 -20.16
CA GLU A 162 -10.10 15.43 -21.29
C GLU A 162 -9.79 13.94 -21.29
N ARG A 163 -8.53 13.54 -21.08
CA ARG A 163 -8.16 12.13 -21.03
C ARG A 163 -8.78 11.40 -19.84
N ILE A 164 -8.79 12.02 -18.66
CA ILE A 164 -9.52 11.49 -17.50
C ILE A 164 -11.00 11.36 -17.85
N ALA A 165 -11.59 12.38 -18.48
CA ALA A 165 -12.97 12.35 -18.94
C ALA A 165 -13.21 11.21 -19.94
N GLU A 166 -12.29 10.92 -20.86
CA GLU A 166 -12.35 9.79 -21.78
C GLU A 166 -12.31 8.43 -21.06
N GLU A 167 -11.35 8.23 -20.15
CA GLU A 167 -11.21 6.98 -19.37
C GLU A 167 -12.40 6.78 -18.41
N THR A 168 -13.02 7.86 -17.95
CA THR A 168 -14.24 7.86 -17.11
C THR A 168 -15.52 7.83 -17.92
N SER A 169 -15.46 8.21 -19.21
CA SER A 169 -16.55 8.12 -20.16
C SER A 169 -16.67 6.67 -20.62
N LEU A 170 -17.04 5.82 -19.67
CA LEU A 170 -17.93 4.69 -19.88
C LEU A 170 -17.67 3.96 -21.19
N ARG A 171 -16.63 3.13 -21.19
CA ARG A 171 -16.75 1.83 -21.84
C ARG A 171 -18.00 1.17 -21.24
N ALA A 172 -19.15 1.38 -21.89
CA ALA A 172 -20.51 1.00 -21.51
C ALA A 172 -20.81 1.11 -20.00
N ILE A 173 -21.61 2.10 -19.57
CA ILE A 173 -22.28 2.02 -18.25
C ILE A 173 -22.88 0.63 -18.16
N PRO A 174 -22.48 -0.22 -17.20
CA PRO A 174 -23.11 -1.52 -17.05
C PRO A 174 -24.62 -1.29 -17.01
N PRO A 175 -25.43 -1.97 -17.84
CA PRO A 175 -26.86 -1.66 -17.97
C PRO A 175 -27.58 -1.56 -16.62
N VAL A 176 -27.12 -2.33 -15.63
CA VAL A 176 -27.55 -2.29 -14.24
C VAL A 176 -27.33 -0.92 -13.58
N LEU A 177 -26.15 -0.29 -13.72
CA LEU A 177 -25.87 1.04 -13.19
C LEU A 177 -26.69 2.11 -13.91
N HIS A 178 -26.83 2.04 -15.24
CA HIS A 178 -27.67 2.99 -15.99
C HIS A 178 -29.14 2.90 -15.54
N HIS A 179 -29.63 1.68 -15.35
CA HIS A 179 -30.99 1.43 -14.90
C HIS A 179 -31.19 1.96 -13.47
N ILE A 180 -30.27 1.69 -12.53
CA ILE A 180 -30.36 2.22 -11.15
C ILE A 180 -30.31 3.75 -11.12
N LEU A 181 -29.40 4.39 -11.87
CA LEU A 181 -29.33 5.85 -11.93
C LEU A 181 -30.60 6.48 -12.54
N SER A 182 -31.23 5.80 -13.51
CA SER A 182 -32.51 6.24 -14.08
C SER A 182 -33.67 6.13 -13.09
N LEU A 183 -33.66 5.08 -12.26
CA LEU A 183 -34.67 4.85 -11.23
C LEU A 183 -34.51 5.83 -10.06
N VAL A 184 -33.30 6.07 -9.57
CA VAL A 184 -33.05 6.99 -8.45
C VAL A 184 -33.44 8.44 -8.80
N ASN A 185 -33.36 8.83 -10.07
CA ASN A 185 -33.76 10.16 -10.54
C ASN A 185 -35.27 10.30 -10.80
N ASN A 186 -36.05 9.23 -10.69
CA ASN A 186 -37.51 9.26 -10.86
C ASN A 186 -38.23 9.34 -9.50
N ARG A 187 -39.11 10.34 -9.36
CA ARG A 187 -39.82 10.64 -8.11
C ARG A 187 -40.83 9.57 -7.68
N SER A 188 -41.20 8.65 -8.56
CA SER A 188 -42.16 7.57 -8.26
C SER A 188 -41.50 6.22 -7.97
N THR A 189 -40.18 6.13 -7.98
CA THR A 189 -39.45 4.86 -7.83
C THR A 189 -39.59 4.29 -6.42
N THR A 190 -39.82 2.98 -6.35
CA THR A 190 -39.89 2.22 -5.10
C THR A 190 -38.56 1.51 -4.80
N LEU A 191 -38.34 1.18 -3.52
CA LEU A 191 -37.14 0.44 -3.09
C LEU A 191 -37.12 -1.00 -3.63
N ASP A 192 -38.29 -1.60 -3.84
CA ASP A 192 -38.45 -2.91 -4.49
C ASP A 192 -37.95 -2.90 -5.94
N GLU A 193 -38.27 -1.86 -6.71
CA GLU A 193 -37.80 -1.72 -8.09
C GLU A 193 -36.26 -1.65 -8.16
N ILE A 194 -35.62 -0.90 -7.26
CA ILE A 194 -34.16 -0.85 -7.18
C ILE A 194 -33.58 -2.22 -6.77
N ALA A 195 -34.16 -2.86 -5.75
CA ALA A 195 -33.71 -4.19 -5.32
C ALA A 195 -33.83 -5.23 -6.44
N GLN A 196 -34.86 -5.13 -7.29
CA GLN A 196 -35.06 -6.02 -8.42
C GLN A 196 -34.03 -5.80 -9.54
N VAL A 197 -33.63 -4.56 -9.80
CA VAL A 197 -32.55 -4.26 -10.76
C VAL A 197 -31.22 -4.77 -10.24
N VAL A 198 -30.89 -4.52 -8.98
CA VAL A 198 -29.65 -5.03 -8.37
C VAL A 198 -29.62 -6.56 -8.37
N ARG A 199 -30.76 -7.23 -8.13
CA ARG A 199 -30.86 -8.70 -8.11
C ARG A 199 -30.46 -9.36 -9.44
N GLN A 200 -30.52 -8.64 -10.55
CA GLN A 200 -30.07 -9.14 -11.86
C GLN A 200 -28.55 -9.37 -11.91
N ASP A 201 -27.80 -8.75 -10.99
CA ASP A 201 -26.36 -8.94 -10.83
C ASP A 201 -26.06 -9.55 -9.45
N GLN A 202 -25.74 -10.85 -9.45
CA GLN A 202 -25.51 -11.60 -8.21
C GLN A 202 -24.30 -11.08 -7.42
N ALA A 203 -23.26 -10.55 -8.10
CA ALA A 203 -22.07 -10.01 -7.44
C ALA A 203 -22.37 -8.66 -6.78
N LEU A 204 -23.03 -7.76 -7.50
CA LEU A 204 -23.47 -6.47 -6.97
C LEU A 204 -24.47 -6.65 -5.82
N ALA A 205 -25.42 -7.58 -5.93
CA ALA A 205 -26.37 -7.89 -4.87
C ALA A 205 -25.69 -8.32 -3.57
N VAL A 206 -24.67 -9.19 -3.65
CA VAL A 206 -23.87 -9.60 -2.48
C VAL A 206 -23.08 -8.42 -1.92
N ARG A 207 -22.51 -7.56 -2.76
CA ARG A 207 -21.75 -6.37 -2.33
C ARG A 207 -22.66 -5.36 -1.63
N ILE A 208 -23.86 -5.10 -2.16
CA ILE A 208 -24.87 -4.24 -1.52
C ILE A 208 -25.35 -4.85 -0.19
N LEU A 209 -25.60 -6.16 -0.12
CA LEU A 209 -26.01 -6.82 1.12
C LEU A 209 -24.92 -6.73 2.20
N LYS A 210 -23.65 -6.93 1.82
CA LYS A 210 -22.50 -6.72 2.71
C LYS A 210 -22.39 -5.25 3.13
N PHE A 211 -22.61 -4.32 2.20
CA PHE A 211 -22.58 -2.89 2.44
C PHE A 211 -23.65 -2.43 3.43
N ALA A 212 -24.89 -2.90 3.27
CA ALA A 212 -26.00 -2.59 4.16
C ALA A 212 -25.86 -3.19 5.57
N ASN A 213 -24.96 -4.16 5.74
CA ASN A 213 -24.58 -4.75 7.01
C ASN A 213 -23.32 -4.11 7.61
N SER A 214 -22.75 -3.13 6.93
CA SER A 214 -21.65 -2.33 7.45
C SER A 214 -22.15 -1.38 8.56
N SER A 215 -21.27 -0.91 9.45
CA SER A 215 -21.69 -0.05 10.57
C SER A 215 -22.25 1.32 10.14
N PHE A 216 -22.22 1.63 8.84
CA PHE A 216 -22.94 2.75 8.21
C PHE A 216 -24.43 2.70 8.55
N PHE A 217 -25.07 1.54 8.38
CA PHE A 217 -26.52 1.38 8.57
C PHE A 217 -26.81 0.81 9.94
N ARG A 218 -26.79 1.68 10.95
CA ARG A 218 -27.09 1.34 12.35
C ARG A 218 -28.48 0.69 12.48
N SER A 219 -28.51 -0.64 12.51
CA SER A 219 -29.69 -1.46 12.80
C SER A 219 -29.28 -2.63 13.68
N GLU A 220 -30.06 -2.94 14.72
CA GLU A 220 -29.82 -4.08 15.62
C GLU A 220 -29.94 -5.43 14.91
N LYS A 221 -30.66 -5.48 13.78
CA LYS A 221 -30.81 -6.68 12.96
C LYS A 221 -29.82 -6.62 11.81
N ARG A 222 -29.37 -7.75 11.27
CA ARG A 222 -28.66 -7.79 9.97
C ARG A 222 -29.67 -7.79 8.82
N ALA A 223 -29.31 -7.20 7.69
CA ALA A 223 -30.04 -7.35 6.44
C ALA A 223 -29.77 -8.77 5.94
N GLU A 224 -30.82 -9.59 5.94
CA GLU A 224 -30.76 -10.98 5.47
C GLU A 224 -31.14 -11.07 3.99
N THR A 225 -31.92 -10.10 3.50
CA THR A 225 -32.31 -10.01 2.10
C THR A 225 -31.79 -8.73 1.43
N LEU A 226 -31.66 -8.78 0.10
CA LEU A 226 -31.29 -7.59 -0.69
C LEU A 226 -32.30 -6.44 -0.54
N LEU A 227 -33.57 -6.77 -0.32
CA LEU A 227 -34.60 -5.76 -0.10
C LEU A 227 -34.41 -5.06 1.25
N ASP A 228 -34.06 -5.79 2.30
CA ASP A 228 -33.69 -5.20 3.60
C ASP A 228 -32.46 -4.30 3.47
N ALA A 229 -31.50 -4.71 2.64
CA ALA A 229 -30.30 -3.95 2.37
C ALA A 229 -30.61 -2.62 1.69
N VAL A 230 -31.41 -2.64 0.62
CA VAL A 230 -31.83 -1.43 -0.09
C VAL A 230 -32.71 -0.52 0.78
N HIS A 231 -33.58 -1.10 1.61
CA HIS A 231 -34.38 -0.33 2.59
C HIS A 231 -33.52 0.40 3.61
N ARG A 232 -32.48 -0.25 4.14
CA ARG A 232 -31.53 0.38 5.05
C ARG A 232 -30.72 1.46 4.37
N ILE A 233 -30.29 1.18 3.13
CA ILE A 233 -29.50 2.12 2.35
C ILE A 233 -30.29 3.39 2.01
N GLY A 234 -31.57 3.22 1.71
CA GLY A 234 -32.43 4.31 1.28
C GLY A 234 -32.24 4.64 -0.20
N LEU A 235 -33.29 5.24 -0.77
CA LEU A 235 -33.41 5.47 -2.21
C LEU A 235 -32.39 6.50 -2.73
N SER A 236 -32.06 7.51 -1.91
CA SER A 236 -31.13 8.59 -2.25
C SER A 236 -29.66 8.15 -2.26
N SER A 237 -29.29 7.18 -1.42
CA SER A 237 -27.89 6.78 -1.22
C SER A 237 -27.51 5.56 -2.05
N ILE A 238 -28.47 4.65 -2.33
CA ILE A 238 -28.20 3.40 -3.06
C ILE A 238 -27.60 3.64 -4.44
N GLY A 239 -28.06 4.68 -5.17
CA GLY A 239 -27.50 5.05 -6.47
C GLY A 239 -26.02 5.42 -6.39
N ASN A 240 -25.65 6.20 -5.38
CA ASN A 240 -24.27 6.64 -5.19
C ASN A 240 -23.35 5.49 -4.78
N ILE A 241 -23.83 4.58 -3.94
CA ILE A 241 -23.08 3.39 -3.51
C ILE A 241 -22.87 2.44 -4.69
N VAL A 242 -23.92 2.17 -5.47
CA VAL A 242 -23.80 1.32 -6.66
C VAL A 242 -22.87 1.95 -7.68
N ALA A 243 -22.98 3.27 -7.90
CA ALA A 243 -22.06 4.00 -8.76
C ALA A 243 -20.62 3.84 -8.28
N ALA A 244 -20.34 4.04 -7.00
CA ALA A 244 -19.00 3.83 -6.43
C ALA A 244 -18.51 2.38 -6.63
N LEU A 245 -19.30 1.39 -6.25
CA LEU A 245 -18.93 -0.03 -6.35
C LEU A 245 -18.65 -0.50 -7.78
N VAL A 246 -19.43 -0.01 -8.74
CA VAL A 246 -19.23 -0.30 -10.17
C VAL A 246 -18.04 0.46 -10.72
N THR A 247 -17.83 1.70 -10.30
CA THR A 247 -16.67 2.50 -10.71
C THR A 247 -15.37 1.83 -10.29
N MET A 248 -15.32 1.26 -9.09
CA MET A 248 -14.17 0.50 -8.59
C MET A 248 -13.73 -0.64 -9.51
N GLU A 249 -14.68 -1.26 -10.24
CA GLU A 249 -14.41 -2.39 -11.14
C GLU A 249 -13.79 -1.98 -12.49
N GLN A 250 -13.84 -0.68 -12.83
CA GLN A 250 -13.42 -0.20 -14.15
C GLN A 250 -11.89 0.04 -14.25
N PHE A 251 -11.16 0.05 -13.13
CA PHE A 251 -9.77 0.51 -13.09
C PHE A 251 -8.69 -0.58 -13.15
N THR A 252 -8.96 -1.68 -13.85
CA THR A 252 -7.97 -2.77 -14.04
C THR A 252 -6.68 -2.32 -14.74
N SER A 253 -6.72 -1.24 -15.53
CA SER A 253 -5.56 -0.70 -16.24
C SER A 253 -4.55 0.05 -15.35
N ALA A 254 -4.96 0.50 -14.16
CA ALA A 254 -4.07 1.23 -13.26
C ALA A 254 -2.90 0.38 -12.73
N GLU A 255 -3.03 -0.96 -12.73
CA GLU A 255 -1.97 -1.89 -12.34
C GLU A 255 -0.67 -1.69 -13.13
N ARG A 256 -0.77 -1.15 -14.36
CA ARG A 256 0.38 -0.82 -15.20
C ARG A 256 1.28 0.25 -14.59
N SER A 257 0.73 1.14 -13.76
CA SER A 257 1.52 2.17 -13.06
C SER A 257 2.28 1.64 -11.84
N GLY A 258 1.91 0.46 -11.32
CA GLY A 258 2.42 0.00 -10.02
C GLY A 258 1.48 0.22 -8.84
N LEU A 259 0.36 0.93 -9.02
CA LEU A 259 -0.72 0.89 -8.04
C LEU A 259 -1.29 -0.54 -7.96
N VAL A 260 -1.59 -0.98 -6.74
CA VAL A 260 -2.25 -2.26 -6.49
C VAL A 260 -3.72 -1.96 -6.15
N PRO A 261 -4.68 -2.22 -7.06
CA PRO A 261 -6.09 -1.87 -6.85
C PRO A 261 -6.68 -2.46 -5.58
N GLN A 262 -6.28 -3.67 -5.18
CA GLN A 262 -6.75 -4.29 -3.94
C GLN A 262 -6.38 -3.44 -2.71
N TYR A 263 -5.09 -3.10 -2.53
CA TYR A 263 -4.66 -2.28 -1.39
C TYR A 263 -5.23 -0.86 -1.47
N PHE A 264 -5.35 -0.30 -2.67
CA PHE A 264 -5.94 1.01 -2.88
C PHE A 264 -7.39 1.03 -2.39
N TRP A 265 -8.19 0.07 -2.82
CA TRP A 265 -9.61 0.05 -2.45
C TRP A 265 -9.85 -0.40 -1.01
N GLU A 266 -8.95 -1.21 -0.44
CA GLU A 266 -8.93 -1.47 1.00
C GLU A 266 -8.72 -0.17 1.79
N HIS A 267 -7.74 0.66 1.39
CA HIS A 267 -7.50 1.98 1.97
C HIS A 267 -8.72 2.87 1.84
N SER A 268 -9.26 3.06 0.63
CA SER A 268 -10.43 3.93 0.41
C SER A 268 -11.65 3.49 1.21
N LEU A 269 -11.91 2.18 1.30
CA LEU A 269 -13.00 1.64 2.11
C LEU A 269 -12.78 1.94 3.60
N ALA A 270 -11.55 1.79 4.08
CA ALA A 270 -11.18 2.11 5.45
C ALA A 270 -11.30 3.60 5.76
N VAL A 271 -10.86 4.48 4.86
CA VAL A 271 -11.06 5.92 5.02
C VAL A 271 -12.55 6.26 5.13
N GLY A 272 -13.40 5.69 4.28
CA GLY A 272 -14.85 5.85 4.40
C GLY A 272 -15.38 5.42 5.76
N ALA A 273 -15.01 4.22 6.22
CA ALA A 273 -15.45 3.67 7.51
C ALA A 273 -14.92 4.48 8.72
N VAL A 274 -13.65 4.88 8.70
CA VAL A 274 -13.03 5.70 9.74
C VAL A 274 -13.68 7.08 9.79
N ALA A 275 -13.93 7.71 8.64
CA ALA A 275 -14.56 9.02 8.56
C ALA A 275 -15.93 9.00 9.24
N GLU A 276 -16.74 7.97 8.99
CA GLU A 276 -18.02 7.80 9.67
C GLU A 276 -17.91 7.66 11.18
N GLU A 277 -17.02 6.79 11.65
CA GLU A 277 -16.82 6.54 13.08
C GLU A 277 -16.33 7.80 13.81
N ILE A 278 -15.50 8.61 13.15
CA ILE A 278 -15.11 9.95 13.63
C ILE A 278 -16.32 10.87 13.67
N GLY A 279 -17.10 10.95 12.58
CA GLY A 279 -18.32 11.76 12.50
C GLY A 279 -19.32 11.45 13.62
N GLN A 280 -19.49 10.16 13.92
CA GLN A 280 -20.32 9.70 15.04
C GLN A 280 -19.73 10.11 16.39
N ALA A 281 -18.41 9.95 16.58
CA ALA A 281 -17.75 10.30 17.83
C ALA A 281 -17.83 11.80 18.13
N VAL A 282 -17.88 12.65 17.10
CA VAL A 282 -18.03 14.11 17.24
C VAL A 282 -19.47 14.62 17.09
N GLN A 283 -20.44 13.70 17.03
CA GLN A 283 -21.87 14.01 16.93
C GLN A 283 -22.20 14.93 15.75
N LEU A 284 -21.69 14.60 14.57
CA LEU A 284 -21.96 15.33 13.34
C LEU A 284 -23.46 15.29 12.97
N GLU A 285 -23.95 16.34 12.30
CA GLU A 285 -25.32 16.40 11.82
C GLU A 285 -25.61 15.27 10.83
N ALA A 286 -26.84 14.74 10.84
CA ALA A 286 -27.22 13.57 10.04
C ALA A 286 -26.96 13.75 8.53
N VAL A 287 -27.23 14.94 7.99
CA VAL A 287 -27.02 15.26 6.58
C VAL A 287 -25.53 15.20 6.21
N ASP A 288 -24.66 15.73 7.07
CA ASP A 288 -23.21 15.68 6.86
C ASP A 288 -22.65 14.27 7.10
N GLN A 289 -23.23 13.53 8.05
CA GLN A 289 -22.87 12.16 8.37
C GLN A 289 -23.10 11.21 7.18
N GLU A 290 -24.22 11.35 6.46
CA GLU A 290 -24.56 10.54 5.29
C GLU A 290 -23.53 10.67 4.15
N MET A 291 -22.84 11.83 4.07
CA MET A 291 -21.84 12.09 3.02
C MET A 291 -20.45 11.53 3.33
N LEU A 292 -20.11 11.34 4.61
CA LEU A 292 -18.74 11.03 5.05
C LEU A 292 -18.17 9.77 4.44
N PHE A 293 -18.94 8.68 4.48
CA PHE A 293 -18.48 7.41 3.95
C PHE A 293 -18.16 7.50 2.47
N LEU A 294 -19.09 8.07 1.69
CA LEU A 294 -18.93 8.17 0.24
C LEU A 294 -17.80 9.13 -0.12
N ALA A 295 -17.68 10.26 0.59
CA ALA A 295 -16.56 11.18 0.41
C ALA A 295 -15.22 10.49 0.74
N GLY A 296 -15.15 9.72 1.82
CA GLY A 296 -13.97 8.93 2.20
C GLY A 296 -13.68 7.77 1.25
N LEU A 297 -14.69 7.09 0.71
CA LEU A 297 -14.51 6.04 -0.30
C LEU A 297 -13.96 6.61 -1.61
N MET A 298 -14.35 7.84 -1.97
CA MET A 298 -14.02 8.43 -3.26
C MET A 298 -12.85 9.42 -3.21
N HIS A 299 -12.31 9.75 -2.05
CA HIS A 299 -11.33 10.85 -1.87
C HIS A 299 -10.13 10.74 -2.82
N ASP A 300 -9.62 9.53 -3.00
CA ASP A 300 -8.40 9.25 -3.76
C ASP A 300 -8.64 8.69 -5.17
N VAL A 301 -9.89 8.61 -5.64
CA VAL A 301 -10.22 8.03 -6.96
C VAL A 301 -9.46 8.70 -8.11
N GLY A 302 -9.10 9.98 -7.96
CA GLY A 302 -8.25 10.72 -8.89
C GLY A 302 -6.87 10.11 -9.12
N ARG A 303 -6.30 9.41 -8.14
CA ARG A 303 -5.02 8.68 -8.31
C ARG A 303 -5.19 7.52 -9.29
N MET A 304 -6.26 6.76 -9.10
CA MET A 304 -6.62 5.64 -9.97
C MET A 304 -6.89 6.09 -11.41
N LEU A 305 -7.50 7.28 -11.55
CA LEU A 305 -7.76 7.91 -12.84
C LEU A 305 -6.50 8.38 -13.55
N LEU A 306 -5.61 9.09 -12.84
CA LEU A 306 -4.33 9.51 -13.37
C LEU A 306 -3.45 8.31 -13.75
N ALA A 307 -3.43 7.27 -12.91
CA ALA A 307 -2.72 6.02 -13.15
C ALA A 307 -3.28 5.22 -14.34
N THR A 308 -4.59 5.30 -14.58
CA THR A 308 -5.22 4.66 -15.74
C THR A 308 -4.96 5.44 -17.02
N ALA A 309 -5.07 6.77 -16.98
CA ALA A 309 -4.85 7.64 -18.13
C ALA A 309 -3.38 7.72 -18.56
N TYR A 310 -2.45 7.68 -17.60
CA TYR A 310 -1.01 7.86 -17.81
C TYR A 310 -0.20 6.85 -16.98
N PRO A 311 -0.31 5.54 -17.25
CA PRO A 311 0.27 4.51 -16.39
C PRO A 311 1.80 4.59 -16.30
N GLU A 312 2.49 4.88 -17.40
CA GLU A 312 3.95 4.95 -17.43
C GLU A 312 4.46 6.15 -16.62
N GLU A 313 3.88 7.34 -16.84
CA GLU A 313 4.27 8.54 -16.11
C GLU A 313 3.91 8.44 -14.64
N TYR A 314 2.69 7.97 -14.32
CA TYR A 314 2.27 7.82 -12.93
C TYR A 314 3.15 6.80 -12.18
N GLY A 315 3.60 5.73 -12.86
CA GLY A 315 4.54 4.78 -12.27
C GLY A 315 5.90 5.40 -11.93
N VAL A 316 6.42 6.30 -12.78
CA VAL A 316 7.62 7.08 -12.46
C VAL A 316 7.41 7.93 -11.21
N LEU A 317 6.22 8.53 -11.05
CA LEU A 317 5.91 9.33 -9.85
C LEU A 317 5.91 8.48 -8.58
N LEU A 318 5.36 7.27 -8.63
CA LEU A 318 5.37 6.32 -7.51
C LEU A 318 6.79 5.87 -7.12
N GLU A 319 7.70 5.74 -8.08
CA GLU A 319 9.11 5.39 -7.84
C GLU A 319 9.93 6.58 -7.31
N VAL A 320 9.67 7.78 -7.82
CA VAL A 320 10.43 9.00 -7.48
C VAL A 320 10.03 9.57 -6.12
N ALA A 321 8.73 9.54 -5.77
CA ALA A 321 8.23 10.18 -4.55
C ALA A 321 8.92 9.66 -3.27
N PRO A 322 9.12 8.33 -3.08
CA PRO A 322 9.86 7.80 -1.95
C PRO A 322 11.33 8.22 -1.94
N ARG A 323 12.02 8.08 -3.08
CA ARG A 323 13.47 8.37 -3.20
C ARG A 323 13.80 9.83 -2.93
N GLN A 324 12.96 10.74 -3.40
CA GLN A 324 13.16 12.18 -3.22
C GLN A 324 12.44 12.74 -1.98
N ARG A 325 11.80 11.88 -1.18
CA ARG A 325 10.92 12.28 -0.05
C ARG A 325 9.95 13.40 -0.44
N ALA A 326 9.44 13.34 -1.67
CA ALA A 326 8.54 14.33 -2.23
C ALA A 326 7.09 13.93 -1.99
N SER A 327 6.20 14.93 -1.87
CA SER A 327 4.76 14.68 -1.89
C SER A 327 4.33 14.21 -3.28
N LEU A 328 3.56 13.12 -3.33
CA LEU A 328 3.02 12.61 -4.60
C LEU A 328 2.12 13.66 -5.27
N GLY A 329 1.31 14.39 -4.50
CA GLY A 329 0.50 15.51 -5.01
C GLY A 329 1.33 16.67 -5.59
N ALA A 330 2.52 16.94 -5.03
CA ALA A 330 3.43 17.94 -5.60
C ALA A 330 4.01 17.49 -6.95
N LEU A 331 4.34 16.19 -7.09
CA LEU A 331 4.79 15.61 -8.35
C LEU A 331 3.66 15.58 -9.41
N GLU A 332 2.44 15.23 -9.02
CA GLU A 332 1.26 15.29 -9.89
C GLU A 332 1.03 16.72 -10.40
N ARG A 333 1.11 17.73 -9.52
CA ARG A 333 0.99 19.13 -9.91
C ARG A 333 2.09 19.56 -10.88
N ARG A 334 3.30 19.01 -10.73
CA ARG A 334 4.43 19.27 -11.62
C ARG A 334 4.24 18.63 -13.01
N VAL A 335 3.81 17.37 -13.06
CA VAL A 335 3.72 16.59 -14.31
C VAL A 335 2.37 16.73 -14.99
N PHE A 336 1.26 16.60 -14.29
CA PHE A 336 -0.08 16.62 -14.89
C PHE A 336 -0.76 17.99 -14.84
N ARG A 337 -0.22 18.95 -14.05
CA ARG A 337 -0.87 20.24 -13.76
C ARG A 337 -2.28 20.07 -13.15
N VAL A 338 -2.57 18.87 -12.64
CA VAL A 338 -3.80 18.43 -11.99
C VAL A 338 -3.36 17.51 -10.86
N THR A 339 -3.82 17.74 -9.63
CA THR A 339 -3.61 16.79 -8.53
C THR A 339 -4.68 15.70 -8.52
N HIS A 340 -4.44 14.58 -7.84
CA HIS A 340 -5.46 13.56 -7.62
C HIS A 340 -6.74 14.14 -6.99
N ALA A 341 -6.63 15.05 -6.01
CA ALA A 341 -7.80 15.69 -5.41
C ALA A 341 -8.62 16.51 -6.42
N GLU A 342 -7.96 17.23 -7.34
CA GLU A 342 -8.63 17.95 -8.43
C GLU A 342 -9.25 16.99 -9.45
N ALA A 343 -8.57 15.90 -9.79
CA ALA A 343 -9.07 14.84 -10.65
C ALA A 343 -10.30 14.13 -10.05
N THR A 344 -10.25 13.81 -8.74
CA THR A 344 -11.39 13.30 -7.96
C THR A 344 -12.58 14.23 -8.11
N ARG A 345 -12.41 15.52 -7.82
CA ARG A 345 -13.51 16.49 -7.92
C ARG A 345 -14.10 16.54 -9.33
N HIS A 346 -13.23 16.59 -10.34
CA HIS A 346 -13.66 16.63 -11.74
C HIS A 346 -14.48 15.39 -12.11
N ALA A 347 -14.00 14.19 -11.77
CA ALA A 347 -14.68 12.95 -12.06
C ALA A 347 -16.03 12.83 -11.34
N LEU A 348 -16.08 13.12 -10.04
CA LEU A 348 -17.32 13.03 -9.26
C LEU A 348 -18.41 13.97 -9.78
N ILE A 349 -18.05 15.18 -10.21
CA ILE A 349 -18.99 16.13 -10.85
C ILE A 349 -19.48 15.59 -12.19
N SER A 350 -18.57 15.07 -13.02
CA SER A 350 -18.91 14.47 -14.32
C SER A 350 -19.81 13.25 -14.20
N TRP A 351 -19.66 12.47 -13.12
CA TRP A 351 -20.54 11.36 -12.73
C TRP A 351 -21.84 11.80 -12.07
N LYS A 352 -22.11 13.11 -11.98
CA LYS A 352 -23.33 13.71 -11.42
C LYS A 352 -23.56 13.39 -9.94
N LEU A 353 -22.50 13.12 -9.17
CA LEU A 353 -22.61 13.07 -7.71
C LEU A 353 -22.84 14.47 -7.12
N ALA A 354 -23.41 14.50 -5.92
CA ALA A 354 -23.68 15.74 -5.22
C ALA A 354 -22.39 16.58 -5.05
N SER A 355 -22.46 17.87 -5.41
CA SER A 355 -21.32 18.80 -5.34
C SER A 355 -20.67 18.85 -3.95
N ALA A 356 -21.47 18.67 -2.89
CA ALA A 356 -20.98 18.59 -1.51
C ALA A 356 -20.07 17.39 -1.26
N VAL A 357 -20.42 16.20 -1.77
CA VAL A 357 -19.59 14.99 -1.71
C VAL A 357 -18.31 15.18 -2.50
N ALA A 358 -18.42 15.70 -3.73
CA ALA A 358 -17.25 15.96 -4.58
C ALA A 358 -16.28 16.96 -3.92
N THR A 359 -16.81 17.98 -3.26
CA THR A 359 -16.02 18.99 -2.55
C THR A 359 -15.35 18.38 -1.31
N ALA A 360 -16.10 17.67 -0.46
CA ALA A 360 -15.54 17.03 0.73
C ALA A 360 -14.44 16.02 0.40
N ALA A 361 -14.66 15.18 -0.63
CA ALA A 361 -13.67 14.22 -1.13
C ALA A 361 -12.39 14.91 -1.63
N SER A 362 -12.49 16.09 -2.26
CA SER A 362 -11.35 16.79 -2.86
C SER A 362 -10.57 17.71 -1.92
N LEU A 363 -11.01 17.89 -0.67
CA LEU A 363 -10.35 18.81 0.27
C LEU A 363 -9.44 18.07 1.27
N HIS A 364 -9.32 16.75 1.16
CA HIS A 364 -8.61 15.92 2.15
C HIS A 364 -7.10 16.23 2.24
N ASP A 365 -6.50 16.74 1.15
CA ASP A 365 -5.09 17.18 1.07
C ASP A 365 -4.90 18.65 1.45
N GLY A 366 -5.98 19.38 1.74
CA GLY A 366 -5.97 20.79 2.07
C GLY A 366 -5.43 21.11 3.46
N THR A 367 -4.98 22.36 3.61
CA THR A 367 -4.64 22.91 4.93
C THR A 367 -5.90 23.08 5.79
N ILE A 368 -5.75 23.05 7.11
CA ILE A 368 -6.89 23.24 8.03
C ILE A 368 -7.59 24.60 7.78
N ASP A 369 -6.83 25.63 7.40
CA ASP A 369 -7.41 26.94 7.11
C ASP A 369 -8.16 26.99 5.77
N GLU A 370 -7.74 26.23 4.76
CA GLU A 370 -8.52 26.04 3.52
C GLU A 370 -9.82 25.28 3.81
N LEU A 371 -9.72 24.24 4.63
CA LEU A 371 -10.85 23.43 5.05
C LEU A 371 -11.89 24.24 5.84
N ARG A 372 -11.46 25.06 6.81
CA ARG A 372 -12.38 25.95 7.56
C ARG A 372 -13.13 26.95 6.67
N ARG A 373 -12.48 27.44 5.61
CA ARG A 373 -13.09 28.39 4.66
C ARG A 373 -14.18 27.77 3.79
N ALA A 374 -14.23 26.44 3.68
CA ALA A 374 -15.21 25.74 2.84
C ALA A 374 -16.58 25.52 3.51
N GLY A 375 -16.82 26.03 4.71
CA GLY A 375 -18.13 25.91 5.40
C GLY A 375 -18.44 24.48 5.86
N SER A 376 -19.71 24.05 5.77
CA SER A 376 -20.13 22.69 6.16
C SER A 376 -19.38 21.58 5.40
N PRO A 377 -19.22 21.62 4.05
CA PRO A 377 -18.36 20.68 3.32
C PRO A 377 -16.91 20.66 3.80
N GLY A 378 -16.44 21.78 4.36
CA GLY A 378 -15.14 21.89 5.01
C GLY A 378 -15.00 21.01 6.26
N LYS A 379 -16.05 20.91 7.08
CA LYS A 379 -16.06 20.02 8.26
C LYS A 379 -16.03 18.55 7.85
N THR A 380 -16.83 18.16 6.86
CA THR A 380 -16.79 16.81 6.27
C THR A 380 -15.42 16.53 5.67
N GLY A 381 -14.84 17.47 4.92
CA GLY A 381 -13.48 17.37 4.38
C GLY A 381 -12.40 17.22 5.45
N MET A 382 -12.51 17.92 6.60
CA MET A 382 -11.58 17.76 7.73
C MET A 382 -11.66 16.37 8.34
N ILE A 383 -12.87 15.80 8.46
CA ILE A 383 -13.06 14.45 8.96
C ILE A 383 -12.49 13.43 7.98
N VAL A 384 -12.70 13.61 6.67
CA VAL A 384 -12.08 12.74 5.64
C VAL A 384 -10.56 12.85 5.68
N ALA A 385 -10.00 14.05 5.81
CA ALA A 385 -8.55 14.25 5.97
C ALA A 385 -8.01 13.55 7.22
N LEU A 386 -8.71 13.65 8.35
CA LEU A 386 -8.33 12.96 9.58
C LEU A 386 -8.38 11.44 9.43
N ALA A 387 -9.45 10.95 8.78
CA ALA A 387 -9.66 9.54 8.53
C ALA A 387 -8.60 8.94 7.62
N ASP A 388 -8.22 9.65 6.55
CA ASP A 388 -7.15 9.27 5.65
C ASP A 388 -5.80 9.13 6.38
N ARG A 389 -5.42 10.16 7.15
CA ARG A 389 -4.18 10.14 7.94
C ARG A 389 -4.16 9.04 9.00
N LEU A 390 -5.29 8.80 9.69
CA LEU A 390 -5.40 7.72 10.66
C LEU A 390 -5.32 6.36 9.97
N THR A 391 -5.96 6.18 8.82
CA THR A 391 -5.92 4.93 8.04
C THR A 391 -4.50 4.61 7.58
N HIS A 392 -3.76 5.63 7.12
CA HIS A 392 -2.33 5.50 6.84
C HIS A 392 -1.53 5.13 8.10
N ALA A 393 -1.81 5.73 9.25
CA ALA A 393 -1.16 5.36 10.50
C ALA A 393 -1.51 3.93 10.97
N LEU A 394 -2.66 3.39 10.57
CA LEU A 394 -3.09 2.02 10.87
C LEU A 394 -2.70 1.00 9.80
N ILE A 395 -2.02 1.41 8.73
CA ILE A 395 -1.50 0.54 7.67
C ILE A 395 -2.60 -0.38 7.10
N ILE A 396 -3.78 0.19 6.84
CA ILE A 396 -4.92 -0.54 6.26
C ILE A 396 -4.99 -0.19 4.78
N GLY A 397 -4.67 -1.17 3.92
CA GLY A 397 -4.48 -0.92 2.50
C GLY A 397 -3.30 0.00 2.19
N HIS A 398 -3.28 0.57 0.99
CA HIS A 398 -2.26 1.49 0.51
C HIS A 398 -2.75 2.26 -0.74
N SER A 399 -2.79 3.60 -0.67
CA SER A 399 -3.24 4.49 -1.76
C SER A 399 -2.21 4.72 -2.88
N GLY A 400 -0.99 4.21 -2.71
CA GLY A 400 0.17 4.56 -3.53
C GLY A 400 1.13 5.53 -2.82
N ASP A 401 0.75 6.05 -1.66
CA ASP A 401 1.58 6.93 -0.85
C ASP A 401 1.76 6.38 0.58
N GLY A 402 2.94 5.83 0.89
CA GLY A 402 3.26 5.32 2.23
C GLY A 402 3.65 6.40 3.25
N THR A 403 3.18 7.64 3.08
CA THR A 403 3.57 8.78 3.91
C THR A 403 2.73 8.84 5.19
N LEU A 404 3.39 8.90 6.34
CA LEU A 404 2.76 9.22 7.62
C LEU A 404 2.63 10.74 7.75
N LEU A 405 1.43 11.20 8.12
CA LEU A 405 1.14 12.62 8.32
C LEU A 405 0.70 12.91 9.76
N PRO A 406 1.03 14.09 10.30
CA PRO A 406 0.54 14.52 11.60
C PRO A 406 -1.00 14.53 11.68
N ILE A 407 -1.53 13.86 12.69
CA ILE A 407 -2.97 13.72 12.96
C ILE A 407 -3.46 14.77 13.96
N ARG A 408 -2.61 15.15 14.92
CA ARG A 408 -2.93 16.01 16.08
C ARG A 408 -3.69 17.29 15.76
N GLU A 409 -3.21 18.07 14.80
CA GLU A 409 -3.83 19.36 14.48
C GLU A 409 -5.22 19.18 13.86
N CYS A 410 -5.35 18.19 12.97
CA CYS A 410 -6.60 17.84 12.32
C CYS A 410 -7.61 17.26 13.33
N ALA A 411 -7.17 16.38 14.23
CA ALA A 411 -8.00 15.83 15.31
C ALA A 411 -8.57 16.93 16.21
N ARG A 412 -7.74 17.90 16.59
CA ARG A 412 -8.17 19.08 17.37
C ARG A 412 -9.15 19.97 16.61
N ALA A 413 -8.92 20.18 15.31
CA ALA A 413 -9.82 20.98 14.48
C ALA A 413 -11.19 20.30 14.28
N VAL A 414 -11.22 18.97 14.18
CA VAL A 414 -12.44 18.15 14.12
C VAL A 414 -13.15 18.11 15.47
N GLY A 415 -12.42 18.21 16.58
CA GLY A 415 -12.96 18.20 17.94
C GLY A 415 -13.10 16.80 18.56
N ILE A 416 -12.36 15.81 18.06
CA ILE A 416 -12.33 14.46 18.64
C ILE A 416 -11.32 14.38 19.78
N THR A 417 -11.61 13.60 20.83
CA THR A 417 -10.67 13.37 21.96
C THR A 417 -9.66 12.25 21.66
N GLU A 418 -8.55 12.18 22.40
CA GLU A 418 -7.55 11.12 22.24
C GLU A 418 -8.16 9.72 22.46
N GLU A 419 -8.98 9.58 23.49
CA GLU A 419 -9.64 8.32 23.82
C GLU A 419 -10.68 7.94 22.77
N ALA A 420 -11.41 8.91 22.22
CA ALA A 420 -12.37 8.68 21.16
C ALA A 420 -11.68 8.24 19.87
N LEU A 421 -10.59 8.91 19.47
CA LEU A 421 -9.82 8.54 18.29
C LEU A 421 -9.18 7.14 18.44
N GLN A 422 -8.64 6.83 19.62
CA GLN A 422 -8.10 5.50 19.91
C GLN A 422 -9.18 4.42 19.79
N ARG A 423 -10.38 4.65 20.32
CA ARG A 423 -11.51 3.72 20.16
C ARG A 423 -11.92 3.53 18.70
N VAL A 424 -11.85 4.58 17.88
CA VAL A 424 -12.10 4.46 16.43
C VAL A 424 -11.04 3.57 15.77
N ALA A 425 -9.76 3.81 16.09
CA ALA A 425 -8.65 3.03 15.57
C ALA A 425 -8.79 1.53 15.88
N ASP A 426 -9.07 1.19 17.13
CA ASP A 426 -9.21 -0.20 17.57
C ASP A 426 -10.38 -0.91 16.84
N ARG A 427 -11.56 -0.27 16.79
CA ARG A 427 -12.75 -0.82 16.11
C ARG A 427 -12.53 -1.06 14.62
N ILE A 428 -11.84 -0.14 13.94
CA ILE A 428 -11.62 -0.27 12.49
C ILE A 428 -10.65 -1.39 12.15
N VAL A 429 -9.60 -1.59 12.95
CA VAL A 429 -8.68 -2.71 12.76
C VAL A 429 -9.43 -4.04 12.86
N GLU A 430 -10.27 -4.22 13.88
CA GLU A 430 -11.12 -5.42 14.02
C GLU A 430 -12.08 -5.57 12.85
N ARG A 431 -12.79 -4.49 12.48
CA ARG A 431 -13.78 -4.50 11.39
C ARG A 431 -13.14 -4.87 10.05
N MET A 432 -11.92 -4.43 9.78
CA MET A 432 -11.23 -4.66 8.51
C MET A 432 -10.64 -6.07 8.38
N GLN A 433 -10.33 -6.75 9.49
CA GLN A 433 -9.87 -8.14 9.47
C GLN A 433 -10.89 -9.09 8.80
N ASP A 434 -12.19 -8.82 8.97
CA ASP A 434 -13.28 -9.60 8.34
C ASP A 434 -13.57 -9.17 6.88
N GLN A 435 -13.07 -8.02 6.44
CA GLN A 435 -13.44 -7.40 5.16
C GLN A 435 -12.52 -7.74 3.97
N ILE A 436 -11.45 -8.52 4.19
CA ILE A 436 -10.61 -9.11 3.11
C ILE A 436 -11.50 -9.87 2.09
N PHE A 437 -12.67 -10.35 2.51
CA PHE A 437 -13.66 -11.05 1.68
C PHE A 437 -14.58 -10.14 0.84
N PHE A 438 -14.48 -8.80 0.96
CA PHE A 438 -15.32 -7.85 0.20
C PHE A 438 -14.92 -7.78 -1.28
N TYR A 439 -13.63 -7.95 -1.60
CA TYR A 439 -13.08 -7.90 -2.96
C TYR A 439 -13.00 -9.26 -3.67
N ALA A 440 -13.25 -10.37 -2.97
CA ALA A 440 -13.12 -11.73 -3.48
C ALA A 440 -14.16 -12.15 -4.56
N SER A 441 -14.87 -11.21 -5.19
CA SER A 441 -15.96 -11.49 -6.14
C SER A 441 -15.54 -11.61 -7.63
N ARG A 442 -14.26 -11.44 -7.95
CA ARG A 442 -13.60 -11.92 -9.18
C ARG A 442 -12.20 -12.41 -8.86
N GLU A 443 -11.52 -13.02 -9.85
CA GLU A 443 -10.18 -13.67 -9.91
C GLU A 443 -8.99 -13.00 -9.19
N TYR A 444 -9.20 -12.06 -8.27
CA TYR A 444 -8.18 -11.59 -7.35
C TYR A 444 -7.89 -12.68 -6.32
N GLN A 445 -6.77 -13.39 -6.51
CA GLN A 445 -6.22 -14.20 -5.43
C GLN A 445 -5.91 -13.25 -4.25
N PRO A 446 -6.36 -13.57 -3.03
CA PRO A 446 -5.98 -12.78 -1.87
C PRO A 446 -4.45 -12.72 -1.82
N MET A 447 -3.88 -11.52 -1.81
CA MET A 447 -2.44 -11.33 -1.60
C MET A 447 -1.99 -12.08 -0.34
N ALA A 448 -0.75 -12.59 -0.35
CA ALA A 448 -0.20 -13.44 0.70
C ALA A 448 -0.11 -12.77 2.10
N GLY A 449 -0.38 -11.46 2.18
CA GLY A 449 -0.47 -10.71 3.43
C GLY A 449 -0.88 -9.25 3.21
N THR A 450 -1.24 -8.60 4.30
CA THR A 450 -1.48 -7.16 4.43
C THR A 450 -0.18 -6.37 4.31
N VAL A 451 -0.27 -5.07 4.02
CA VAL A 451 0.89 -4.16 3.97
C VAL A 451 1.62 -4.12 5.32
N ALA A 452 0.88 -4.20 6.43
CA ALA A 452 1.45 -4.26 7.78
C ALA A 452 2.31 -5.53 7.99
N GLU A 453 1.86 -6.69 7.50
CA GLU A 453 2.60 -7.94 7.61
C GLU A 453 3.87 -7.91 6.75
N GLN A 454 3.81 -7.33 5.55
CA GLN A 454 4.98 -7.14 4.68
C GLN A 454 6.02 -6.22 5.32
N LEU A 455 5.59 -5.10 5.88
CA LEU A 455 6.48 -4.20 6.62
C LEU A 455 7.09 -4.87 7.84
N ALA A 456 6.29 -5.61 8.62
CA ALA A 456 6.78 -6.33 9.79
C ALA A 456 7.83 -7.39 9.42
N ALA A 457 7.64 -8.09 8.29
CA ALA A 457 8.56 -9.13 7.83
C ALA A 457 9.95 -8.62 7.43
N ARG A 458 10.11 -7.32 7.17
CA ARG A 458 11.41 -6.69 6.87
C ARG A 458 12.36 -6.66 8.08
N VAL A 459 11.85 -6.87 9.28
CA VAL A 459 12.65 -6.88 10.51
C VAL A 459 12.74 -8.30 11.04
N ALA A 460 13.96 -8.78 11.25
CA ALA A 460 14.20 -10.11 11.78
C ALA A 460 13.78 -10.21 13.26
N GLY A 461 12.65 -10.87 13.51
CA GLY A 461 11.99 -10.94 14.81
C GLY A 461 11.05 -9.76 15.06
N ALA A 462 10.24 -9.82 16.12
CA ALA A 462 9.35 -8.73 16.50
C ALA A 462 10.04 -7.84 17.55
N PRO A 463 10.63 -6.69 17.17
CA PRO A 463 11.23 -5.81 18.15
C PRO A 463 10.18 -5.16 19.03
N THR A 464 10.60 -4.77 20.22
CA THR A 464 9.79 -3.97 21.12
C THR A 464 10.15 -2.49 20.95
N VAL A 465 9.16 -1.62 20.83
CA VAL A 465 9.37 -0.17 20.71
C VAL A 465 8.51 0.59 21.70
N SER A 466 9.00 1.75 22.12
CA SER A 466 8.20 2.73 22.85
C SER A 466 8.19 4.05 22.09
N VAL A 467 7.02 4.68 22.00
CA VAL A 467 6.85 5.98 21.32
C VAL A 467 6.68 7.06 22.37
N ARG A 468 7.53 8.08 22.33
CA ARG A 468 7.41 9.32 23.09
C ARG A 468 6.99 10.46 22.19
N ALA A 469 5.85 11.04 22.52
CA ALA A 469 5.27 12.21 21.90
C ALA A 469 4.55 13.02 22.98
N SER A 470 4.30 14.32 22.76
CA SER A 470 3.57 15.13 23.75
C SER A 470 2.13 14.69 23.96
N THR A 471 1.50 14.09 22.93
CA THR A 471 0.12 13.60 22.96
C THR A 471 0.06 12.25 22.23
N PRO A 472 0.42 11.14 22.91
CA PRO A 472 0.57 9.84 22.27
C PRO A 472 -0.70 9.32 21.57
N GLY A 473 -1.90 9.66 22.04
CA GLY A 473 -3.16 9.23 21.39
C GLY A 473 -3.41 9.91 20.05
N PHE A 474 -2.77 11.05 19.80
CA PHE A 474 -2.79 11.77 18.52
C PHE A 474 -1.51 11.65 17.71
N ASP A 475 -0.60 10.76 18.12
CA ASP A 475 0.64 10.55 17.41
C ASP A 475 0.48 9.43 16.37
N PRO A 476 0.75 9.69 15.07
CA PRO A 476 0.60 8.67 14.04
C PRO A 476 1.60 7.52 14.19
N LEU A 477 2.81 7.75 14.73
CA LEU A 477 3.79 6.68 14.93
C LEU A 477 3.36 5.74 16.06
N ALA A 478 2.65 6.25 17.08
CA ALA A 478 2.07 5.41 18.13
C ALA A 478 1.02 4.43 17.55
N HIS A 479 0.14 4.90 16.66
CA HIS A 479 -0.82 4.02 15.96
C HIS A 479 -0.11 3.02 15.03
N PHE A 480 0.89 3.49 14.29
CA PHE A 480 1.70 2.69 13.37
C PHE A 480 2.40 1.52 14.06
N PHE A 481 3.17 1.78 15.12
CA PHE A 481 3.89 0.73 15.82
C PHE A 481 2.97 -0.18 16.66
N ARG A 482 1.83 0.32 17.13
CA ARG A 482 0.80 -0.53 17.73
C ARG A 482 0.21 -1.50 16.71
N ARG A 483 -0.07 -1.03 15.49
CA ARG A 483 -0.57 -1.89 14.40
C ARG A 483 0.41 -3.02 14.05
N LEU A 484 1.70 -2.71 14.02
CA LEU A 484 2.76 -3.70 13.79
C LEU A 484 2.95 -4.69 14.96
N GLY A 485 2.29 -4.45 16.10
CA GLY A 485 2.43 -5.28 17.30
C GLY A 485 3.74 -5.07 18.06
N TRP A 486 4.47 -3.99 17.78
CA TRP A 486 5.80 -3.73 18.37
C TRP A 486 5.73 -2.96 19.69
N MET A 487 4.58 -2.36 20.02
CA MET A 487 4.37 -1.68 21.31
C MET A 487 3.91 -2.67 22.39
N THR A 488 4.85 -3.38 23.01
CA THR A 488 4.56 -4.32 24.10
C THR A 488 4.91 -3.72 25.47
N GLY A 489 4.20 -4.13 26.53
CA GLY A 489 4.55 -3.77 27.91
C GLY A 489 5.90 -4.38 28.31
N GLY A 490 6.97 -3.58 28.37
CA GLY A 490 8.32 -4.07 28.67
C GLY A 490 9.41 -3.03 28.41
N ALA A 491 10.68 -3.46 28.49
CA ALA A 491 11.81 -2.63 28.08
C ALA A 491 11.93 -2.67 26.54
N PRO A 492 11.89 -1.50 25.85
CA PRO A 492 11.93 -1.43 24.40
C PRO A 492 13.33 -1.72 23.86
N ASP A 493 13.38 -2.32 22.68
CA ASP A 493 14.58 -2.48 21.87
C ASP A 493 15.01 -1.17 21.20
N VAL A 494 14.04 -0.32 20.84
CA VAL A 494 14.27 1.02 20.28
C VAL A 494 13.29 2.02 20.89
N GLU A 495 13.81 3.16 21.33
CA GLU A 495 13.01 4.29 21.80
C GLU A 495 12.73 5.25 20.63
N ILE A 496 11.46 5.49 20.32
CA ILE A 496 11.02 6.38 19.25
C ILE A 496 10.65 7.73 19.84
N VAL A 497 11.22 8.82 19.33
CA VAL A 497 10.85 10.19 19.69
C VAL A 497 10.14 10.82 18.50
N SER A 498 8.88 11.23 18.69
CA SER A 498 8.09 11.93 17.67
C SER A 498 7.86 13.38 18.10
N ALA A 499 8.34 14.32 17.29
CA ALA A 499 8.33 15.75 17.63
C ALA A 499 7.97 16.63 16.43
N SER A 500 7.11 17.63 16.65
CA SER A 500 6.71 18.60 15.62
C SER A 500 7.47 19.93 15.71
N SER A 501 8.29 20.12 16.75
CA SER A 501 9.12 21.32 16.90
C SER A 501 10.46 20.98 17.56
N ARG A 502 11.41 21.90 17.44
CA ARG A 502 12.71 21.74 18.08
C ARG A 502 12.63 21.65 19.60
N SER A 503 11.85 22.55 20.22
CA SER A 503 11.66 22.54 21.67
C SER A 503 10.98 21.27 22.17
N GLU A 504 10.04 20.72 21.40
CA GLU A 504 9.42 19.42 21.68
C GLU A 504 10.44 18.28 21.57
N CYS A 505 11.26 18.29 20.53
CA CYS A 505 12.31 17.28 20.29
C CYS A 505 13.34 17.24 21.42
N ASP A 506 13.96 18.38 21.75
CA ASP A 506 15.01 18.44 22.79
C ASP A 506 14.49 17.97 24.15
N ARG A 507 13.26 18.36 24.50
CA ARG A 507 12.61 17.93 25.74
C ARG A 507 12.36 16.42 25.75
N LEU A 508 11.77 15.86 24.69
CA LEU A 508 11.44 14.44 24.62
C LEU A 508 12.69 13.55 24.58
N VAL A 509 13.75 13.98 23.88
CA VAL A 509 15.04 13.28 23.88
C VAL A 509 15.65 13.27 25.28
N LYS A 510 15.65 14.41 25.98
CA LYS A 510 16.14 14.49 27.36
C LYS A 510 15.36 13.57 28.30
N GLU A 511 14.03 13.59 28.24
CA GLU A 511 13.16 12.72 29.03
C GLU A 511 13.44 11.23 28.74
N ALA A 512 13.65 10.86 27.47
CA ALA A 512 14.02 9.50 27.07
C ALA A 512 15.39 9.07 27.63
N VAL A 513 16.37 9.97 27.62
CA VAL A 513 17.70 9.72 28.20
C VAL A 513 17.60 9.51 29.71
N ASP A 514 16.95 10.44 30.41
CA ASP A 514 16.81 10.44 31.88
C ASP A 514 16.04 9.23 32.39
N ALA A 515 14.97 8.81 31.71
CA ALA A 515 14.18 7.65 32.08
C ALA A 515 15.00 6.35 32.08
N ARG A 516 15.97 6.23 31.15
CA ARG A 516 16.75 4.99 30.95
C ARG A 516 18.06 4.95 31.72
N SER A 517 18.66 6.11 32.04
CA SER A 517 19.79 6.20 32.98
C SER A 517 19.46 5.58 34.34
N ARG A 518 18.19 5.59 34.74
CA ARG A 518 17.69 4.95 35.97
C ARG A 518 17.56 3.42 35.88
N THR A 519 17.56 2.85 34.67
CA THR A 519 17.33 1.41 34.42
C THR A 519 18.59 0.65 33.98
N GLY A 520 19.73 1.34 33.83
CA GLY A 520 21.04 0.74 33.49
C GLY A 520 21.19 0.24 32.04
N HIS A 521 20.16 0.35 31.19
CA HIS A 521 20.18 -0.14 29.81
C HIS A 521 20.13 1.03 28.82
N ALA A 522 21.21 1.24 28.07
CA ALA A 522 21.28 2.21 26.98
C ALA A 522 20.52 1.68 25.75
N CYS A 523 19.30 2.18 25.53
CA CYS A 523 18.45 1.80 24.41
C CYS A 523 18.73 2.69 23.17
N PRO A 524 18.92 2.13 21.96
CA PRO A 524 18.99 2.88 20.72
C PRO A 524 17.78 3.80 20.51
N MET A 525 17.97 4.91 19.80
CA MET A 525 16.92 5.92 19.59
C MET A 525 16.67 6.24 18.12
N LEU A 526 15.39 6.24 17.72
CA LEU A 526 14.96 6.81 16.45
C LEU A 526 14.24 8.13 16.74
N VAL A 527 14.74 9.23 16.19
CA VAL A 527 14.11 10.53 16.30
C VAL A 527 13.41 10.87 14.98
N CYS A 528 12.13 11.17 15.06
CA CYS A 528 11.24 11.49 13.96
C CYS A 528 10.75 12.93 14.12
N ALA A 529 11.27 13.84 13.31
CA ALA A 529 10.90 15.25 13.32
C ALA A 529 10.00 15.58 12.12
N TRP A 530 8.76 16.00 12.37
CA TRP A 530 7.77 16.32 11.32
C TRP A 530 8.11 17.58 10.50
N ALA A 531 9.13 18.32 10.91
CA ALA A 531 9.70 19.47 10.21
C ALA A 531 11.22 19.50 10.40
N PRO A 532 12.00 20.06 9.45
CA PRO A 532 13.44 20.24 9.61
C PRO A 532 13.81 21.02 10.87
N LEU A 533 14.81 20.56 11.61
CA LEU A 533 15.27 21.22 12.83
C LEU A 533 16.35 22.28 12.51
N GLU A 534 15.95 23.56 12.47
CA GLU A 534 16.91 24.65 12.30
C GLU A 534 17.98 24.67 13.41
N GLY A 535 19.24 24.95 13.06
CA GLY A 535 20.35 25.10 14.01
C GLY A 535 21.09 23.81 14.42
N GLY A 536 20.77 22.66 13.81
CA GLY A 536 21.48 21.39 14.00
C GLY A 536 21.06 20.61 15.25
N PHE A 537 20.87 19.30 15.13
CA PHE A 537 20.42 18.41 16.23
C PHE A 537 21.58 17.96 17.12
N THR A 538 21.40 18.04 18.45
CA THR A 538 22.39 17.51 19.40
C THR A 538 22.11 16.03 19.62
N PRO A 539 23.00 15.12 19.20
CA PRO A 539 22.77 13.69 19.34
C PRO A 539 22.75 13.26 20.81
N PRO A 540 21.95 12.23 21.17
CA PRO A 540 21.98 11.68 22.51
C PRO A 540 23.38 11.09 22.82
N PRO A 541 23.99 11.43 23.97
CA PRO A 541 25.33 10.96 24.30
C PRO A 541 25.33 9.43 24.53
N GLU A 542 26.38 8.76 24.03
CA GLU A 542 26.69 7.35 24.30
C GLU A 542 25.61 6.33 23.87
N ARG A 543 24.75 6.67 22.89
CA ARG A 543 23.71 5.77 22.37
C ARG A 543 23.64 5.78 20.84
N PRO A 544 23.47 4.62 20.18
CA PRO A 544 23.17 4.58 18.76
C PRO A 544 21.87 5.35 18.46
N PHE A 545 21.89 6.21 17.45
CA PHE A 545 20.70 6.95 17.04
C PHE A 545 20.57 7.10 15.52
N ARG A 546 19.33 7.28 15.08
CA ARG A 546 18.96 7.68 13.72
C ARG A 546 17.96 8.83 13.79
N MET A 547 17.94 9.66 12.75
CA MET A 547 17.03 10.79 12.62
C MET A 547 16.35 10.73 11.26
N ILE A 548 15.03 10.96 11.23
CA ILE A 548 14.23 11.18 10.04
C ILE A 548 13.57 12.56 10.19
N GLU A 549 13.81 13.46 9.22
CA GLU A 549 13.26 14.82 9.22
C GLU A 549 12.37 15.05 8.00
N GLY A 550 11.27 15.78 8.21
CA GLY A 550 10.34 16.18 7.16
C GLY A 550 9.32 15.09 6.83
N VAL A 551 9.33 14.61 5.58
CA VAL A 551 8.39 13.58 5.11
C VAL A 551 8.80 12.23 5.69
N ILE A 552 7.93 11.65 6.50
CA ILE A 552 8.15 10.37 7.18
C ILE A 552 7.36 9.28 6.44
N ARG A 553 8.03 8.22 5.99
CA ARG A 553 7.41 7.10 5.25
C ARG A 553 7.50 5.79 6.03
N TYR A 554 6.63 4.83 5.70
CA TYR A 554 6.60 3.52 6.35
C TYR A 554 7.96 2.81 6.29
N GLU A 555 8.55 2.77 5.10
CA GLU A 555 9.78 2.05 4.81
C GLU A 555 10.95 2.70 5.54
N ASP A 556 11.06 4.03 5.49
CA ASP A 556 12.09 4.81 6.18
C ASP A 556 12.10 4.50 7.69
N VAL A 557 10.91 4.45 8.30
CA VAL A 557 10.76 4.19 9.74
C VAL A 557 11.14 2.75 10.08
N VAL A 558 10.64 1.78 9.31
CA VAL A 558 10.93 0.35 9.52
C VAL A 558 12.41 0.03 9.32
N ASP A 559 13.02 0.56 8.26
CA ASP A 559 14.45 0.34 7.95
C ASP A 559 15.37 0.98 8.99
N ALA A 560 15.00 2.15 9.49
CA ALA A 560 15.74 2.81 10.57
C ALA A 560 15.69 1.97 11.86
N VAL A 561 14.53 1.40 12.21
CA VAL A 561 14.39 0.48 13.35
C VAL A 561 15.23 -0.78 13.13
N ALA A 562 15.13 -1.41 11.96
CA ALA A 562 15.92 -2.61 11.61
C ALA A 562 17.43 -2.36 11.76
N THR A 563 17.90 -1.22 11.26
CA THR A 563 19.30 -0.82 11.35
C THR A 563 19.77 -0.66 12.80
N LEU A 564 18.97 -0.01 13.64
CA LEU A 564 19.30 0.21 15.06
C LEU A 564 19.35 -1.12 15.84
N ILE A 565 18.47 -2.07 15.52
CA ILE A 565 18.47 -3.41 16.13
C ILE A 565 19.71 -4.21 15.69
N GLY A 566 20.09 -4.14 14.41
CA GLY A 566 21.31 -4.77 13.91
C GLY A 566 22.55 -4.28 14.64
N GLN A 567 22.67 -2.96 14.83
CA GLN A 567 23.77 -2.34 15.58
C GLN A 567 23.82 -2.77 17.05
N LYS A 568 22.65 -2.96 17.68
CA LYS A 568 22.54 -3.48 19.06
C LYS A 568 23.08 -4.90 19.17
N LYS A 569 22.77 -5.79 18.21
CA LYS A 569 23.29 -7.17 18.21
C LYS A 569 24.81 -7.23 18.05
N SER A 570 25.39 -6.41 17.16
CA SER A 570 26.85 -6.34 16.99
C SER A 570 27.61 -5.77 18.19
N ALA A 571 26.95 -4.97 19.03
CA ALA A 571 27.56 -4.42 20.26
C ALA A 571 27.54 -5.40 21.45
N VAL A 572 26.80 -6.51 21.34
CA VAL A 572 26.61 -7.50 22.42
C VAL A 572 27.42 -8.79 22.19
N GLU A 573 27.92 -9.05 20.97
CA GLU A 573 28.90 -10.12 20.75
C GLU A 573 30.29 -9.67 21.23
N PRO A 574 30.88 -10.28 22.27
CA PRO A 574 32.28 -10.07 22.54
C PRO A 574 33.07 -10.75 21.42
N VAL A 575 34.04 -10.02 20.86
CA VAL A 575 35.13 -10.60 20.08
C VAL A 575 35.73 -11.72 20.93
N ALA A 576 35.39 -12.96 20.60
CA ALA A 576 36.07 -14.13 21.14
C ALA A 576 37.49 -14.11 20.56
N VAL A 577 38.45 -13.87 21.45
CA VAL A 577 39.90 -13.89 21.20
C VAL A 577 40.35 -15.29 20.79
#